data_AF-A0A926HEV6-F1
#
_entry.id   AF-A0A926HEV6-F1
#
_cell.length_a   1.000
_cell.length_b   1.000
_cell.length_c   1.000
_cell.angle_alpha   90.00
_cell.angle_beta   90.00
_cell.angle_gamma   90.00
#
_symmetry.space_group_name_H-M   'P 1'
#
loop_
_entity.id
_entity.type
_entity.pdbx_description
1 polymer ?
#
loop_
_entity_poly.entity_id
_entity_poly.type
_entity_poly.pdbx_seq_one_letter_code
_entity_poly.pdbx_strand_id
1 'polypeptide(L)'
;MRSGNRIVWYILTDTTDEGNARGLGLNFSAKLSYAAVSDRAVRTATLQRDNTLSFDAGYVDFTQERRIVPNQGASPFPPNIATPGSVGDSSYSPLVRVINAGNQIYNAPIVASGNPAGFLKADNTIDYANVHDSVSAIRVDPANPLAATVTMRLAPGFSFARPVLYLSTDASTPLVAALEEATFAPGLADIEVGNDDSAFSAVERIFVALNGQRGCENPQRQGIESALLDGRRPLNVLGGIPTVATDYSPLWDLNLYQWTESAINSGYRSRLTEEFQILSFAERGFITGPGGAKFGSVGAIINCPIVHRFK
;
A
#
# COMPACT_ATOMS: atom_id res chain seq x y z
N MET A 1 -4.09 21.69 5.92
CA MET A 1 -2.95 21.49 5.01
C MET A 1 -3.31 21.96 3.61
N ARG A 2 -2.32 22.28 2.78
CA ARG A 2 -2.54 22.64 1.37
C ARG A 2 -1.63 21.84 0.44
N SER A 3 -2.11 21.47 -0.75
CA SER A 3 -1.28 21.11 -1.90
C SER A 3 -1.49 22.18 -2.98
N GLY A 4 -0.48 23.03 -3.18
CA GLY A 4 -0.67 24.32 -3.86
C GLY A 4 -1.77 25.17 -3.17
N ASN A 5 -2.84 25.50 -3.90
CA ASN A 5 -3.99 26.26 -3.36
C ASN A 5 -5.17 25.39 -2.88
N ARG A 6 -5.03 24.06 -2.87
CA ARG A 6 -6.14 23.13 -2.54
C ARG A 6 -5.95 22.55 -1.14
N ILE A 7 -7.04 22.37 -0.40
CA ILE A 7 -7.01 21.74 0.93
C ILE A 7 -6.96 20.22 0.75
N VAL A 8 -6.08 19.56 1.51
CA VAL A 8 -5.96 18.10 1.56
C VAL A 8 -5.89 17.63 3.01
N TRP A 9 -6.26 16.39 3.24
CA TRP A 9 -6.20 15.71 4.54
C TRP A 9 -5.38 14.45 4.37
N TYR A 10 -4.43 14.23 5.28
CA TYR A 10 -3.51 13.10 5.21
C TYR A 10 -3.37 12.44 6.58
N ILE A 11 -2.87 11.21 6.57
CA ILE A 11 -2.39 10.51 7.76
C ILE A 11 -0.86 10.49 7.75
N LEU A 12 -0.23 10.40 8.92
CA LEU A 12 1.20 10.10 9.03
C LEU A 12 1.34 8.67 9.54
N THR A 13 2.21 7.88 8.92
CA THR A 13 2.39 6.47 9.28
C THR A 13 3.83 6.09 9.55
N ASP A 14 4.78 6.69 8.83
CA ASP A 14 6.20 6.36 8.91
C ASP A 14 7.07 7.60 8.78
N THR A 15 8.30 7.56 9.29
CA THR A 15 9.30 8.61 9.08
C THR A 15 10.73 8.08 9.12
N THR A 16 11.65 8.80 8.48
CA THR A 16 13.11 8.58 8.55
C THR A 16 13.73 9.05 9.87
N ASP A 17 12.96 9.64 10.78
CA ASP A 17 13.44 10.14 12.06
C ASP A 17 12.95 9.29 13.23
N GLU A 18 13.86 8.56 13.88
CA GLU A 18 13.50 7.64 14.96
C GLU A 18 12.89 8.38 16.18
N GLY A 19 13.36 9.61 16.46
CA GLY A 19 12.87 10.42 17.58
C GLY A 19 11.42 10.83 17.39
N ASN A 20 11.09 11.36 16.21
CA ASN A 20 9.73 11.74 15.83
C ASN A 20 8.83 10.51 15.68
N ALA A 21 9.35 9.41 15.12
CA ALA A 21 8.60 8.15 15.06
C ALA A 21 8.12 7.74 16.46
N ARG A 22 9.05 7.70 17.42
CA ARG A 22 8.74 7.38 18.82
C ARG A 22 7.81 8.40 19.48
N GLY A 23 8.05 9.70 19.27
CA GLY A 23 7.29 10.77 19.90
C GLY A 23 5.85 10.88 19.40
N LEU A 24 5.62 10.55 18.13
CA LEU A 24 4.31 10.66 17.47
C LEU A 24 3.58 9.31 17.35
N GLY A 25 4.24 8.19 17.68
CA GLY A 25 3.68 6.85 17.51
C GLY A 25 3.65 6.39 16.05
N LEU A 26 4.59 6.85 15.22
CA LEU A 26 4.78 6.40 13.84
C LEU A 26 5.78 5.25 13.78
N ASN A 27 5.81 4.54 12.66
CA ASN A 27 6.87 3.59 12.37
C ASN A 27 8.16 4.32 11.97
N PHE A 28 9.31 3.85 12.46
CA PHE A 28 10.60 4.29 11.96
C PHE A 28 10.99 3.47 10.74
N SER A 29 11.35 4.13 9.63
CA SER A 29 11.89 3.48 8.43
C SER A 29 13.12 4.21 7.93
N ALA A 30 14.30 3.62 8.17
CA ALA A 30 15.56 4.15 7.64
C ALA A 30 15.62 4.09 6.11
N LYS A 31 15.03 3.05 5.50
CA LYS A 31 15.03 2.83 4.04
C LYS A 31 14.38 3.96 3.25
N LEU A 32 13.40 4.68 3.81
CA LEU A 32 12.79 5.84 3.15
C LEU A 32 13.80 6.94 2.79
N SER A 33 14.97 6.97 3.43
CA SER A 33 16.07 7.89 3.08
C SER A 33 16.53 7.72 1.63
N TYR A 34 16.39 6.51 1.08
CA TYR A 34 16.80 6.16 -0.28
C TYR A 34 15.66 6.31 -1.31
N ALA A 35 14.44 6.69 -0.88
CA ALA A 35 13.31 6.88 -1.78
C ALA A 35 13.41 8.19 -2.59
N ALA A 36 14.20 9.16 -2.13
CA ALA A 36 14.28 10.49 -2.71
C ALA A 36 15.19 10.57 -3.96
N VAL A 37 14.95 9.68 -4.92
CA VAL A 37 15.65 9.61 -6.21
C VAL A 37 15.11 10.60 -7.24
N SER A 38 13.90 11.13 -7.03
CA SER A 38 13.30 12.21 -7.81
C SER A 38 12.34 13.05 -6.93
N ASP A 39 12.03 14.27 -7.38
CA ASP A 39 11.04 15.15 -6.73
C ASP A 39 9.59 14.60 -6.81
N ARG A 40 9.35 13.59 -7.67
CA ARG A 40 8.07 12.88 -7.76
C ARG A 40 8.01 11.73 -6.77
N ALA A 41 9.10 11.00 -6.59
CA ALA A 41 9.21 9.89 -5.64
C ALA A 41 9.01 10.38 -4.20
N VAL A 42 9.64 11.51 -3.86
CA VAL A 42 9.46 12.20 -2.58
C VAL A 42 9.17 13.67 -2.85
N ARG A 43 7.94 14.07 -2.59
CA ARG A 43 7.51 15.46 -2.76
C ARG A 43 8.08 16.34 -1.66
N THR A 44 8.09 17.65 -1.85
CA THR A 44 8.51 18.60 -0.82
C THR A 44 7.32 19.25 -0.14
N ALA A 45 7.49 19.58 1.14
CA ALA A 45 6.57 20.43 1.88
C ALA A 45 7.28 21.35 2.85
N THR A 46 6.61 22.44 3.20
CA THR A 46 7.04 23.40 4.23
C THR A 46 6.07 23.41 5.39
N LEU A 47 6.61 23.34 6.61
CA LEU A 47 5.87 23.54 7.84
C LEU A 47 5.51 25.02 7.98
N GLN A 48 4.21 25.28 8.17
CA GLN A 48 3.65 26.60 8.35
C GLN A 48 3.56 26.97 9.83
N ARG A 49 3.39 28.27 10.12
CA ARG A 49 3.28 28.78 11.51
C ARG A 49 2.06 28.23 12.28
N ASP A 50 1.04 27.77 11.56
CA ASP A 50 -0.16 27.15 12.13
C ASP A 50 -0.03 25.63 12.31
N ASN A 51 1.19 25.09 12.22
CA ASN A 51 1.53 23.67 12.29
C ASN A 51 0.94 22.80 11.17
N THR A 52 0.45 23.40 10.09
CA THR A 52 0.07 22.65 8.89
C THR A 52 1.25 22.48 7.94
N LEU A 53 1.21 21.43 7.11
CA LEU A 53 2.10 21.31 5.96
C LEU A 53 1.47 21.93 4.72
N SER A 54 2.29 22.66 3.97
CA SER A 54 2.03 23.06 2.59
C SER A 54 2.89 22.19 1.67
N PHE A 55 2.26 21.30 0.90
CA PHE A 55 2.89 20.50 -0.14
C PHE A 55 3.10 21.35 -1.40
N ASP A 56 4.29 21.25 -1.99
CA ASP A 56 4.65 22.04 -3.16
C ASP A 56 4.03 21.49 -4.45
N ALA A 57 3.73 20.18 -4.50
CA ALA A 57 3.11 19.50 -5.62
C ALA A 57 2.29 18.27 -5.17
N GLY A 58 1.57 17.64 -6.11
CA GLY A 58 0.87 16.37 -5.91
C GLY A 58 -0.51 16.52 -5.27
N TYR A 59 -1.54 16.13 -6.02
CA TYR A 59 -2.93 16.10 -5.59
C TYR A 59 -3.55 14.75 -5.92
N VAL A 60 -4.60 14.36 -5.17
CA VAL A 60 -5.37 13.14 -5.41
C VAL A 60 -6.78 13.51 -5.82
N ASP A 61 -7.19 13.03 -6.99
CA ASP A 61 -8.55 13.07 -7.47
C ASP A 61 -9.31 11.84 -6.95
N PHE A 62 -10.35 12.06 -6.15
CA PHE A 62 -11.21 11.03 -5.57
C PHE A 62 -12.53 10.86 -6.35
N THR A 63 -12.73 11.60 -7.44
CA THR A 63 -14.03 11.60 -8.16
C THR A 63 -14.29 10.33 -8.96
N GLN A 64 -13.28 9.46 -9.09
CA GLN A 64 -13.37 8.21 -9.82
C GLN A 64 -14.03 7.12 -8.98
N GLU A 65 -14.82 6.25 -9.62
CA GLU A 65 -15.36 5.08 -8.94
C GLU A 65 -14.41 3.88 -9.14
N ARG A 66 -14.01 3.25 -8.04
CA ARG A 66 -13.23 2.02 -8.10
C ARG A 66 -14.05 0.90 -8.75
N ARG A 67 -13.52 0.31 -9.82
CA ARG A 67 -14.18 -0.81 -10.52
C ARG A 67 -13.22 -1.95 -10.78
N ILE A 68 -13.64 -3.15 -10.38
CA ILE A 68 -12.96 -4.40 -10.71
C ILE A 68 -13.97 -5.36 -11.29
N VAL A 69 -13.68 -5.87 -12.49
CA VAL A 69 -14.46 -6.93 -13.13
C VAL A 69 -13.49 -8.08 -13.44
N PRO A 70 -13.57 -9.20 -12.70
CA PRO A 70 -12.77 -10.38 -12.99
C PRO A 70 -12.95 -10.87 -14.43
N ASN A 71 -11.92 -11.50 -14.99
CA ASN A 71 -12.05 -12.16 -16.28
C ASN A 71 -13.03 -13.34 -16.20
N GLN A 72 -13.78 -13.53 -17.27
CA GLN A 72 -14.73 -14.62 -17.43
C GLN A 72 -13.98 -15.81 -18.04
N GLY A 73 -13.51 -16.73 -17.20
CA GLY A 73 -12.72 -17.88 -17.64
C GLY A 73 -12.21 -18.73 -16.48
N ALA A 74 -11.31 -19.68 -16.78
CA ALA A 74 -10.69 -20.54 -15.76
C ALA A 74 -9.80 -19.75 -14.78
N SER A 75 -9.20 -18.64 -15.24
CA SER A 75 -8.49 -17.67 -14.42
C SER A 75 -9.23 -16.32 -14.42
N PRO A 76 -9.53 -15.76 -13.23
CA PRO A 76 -10.11 -14.42 -13.10
C PRO A 76 -9.10 -13.29 -13.33
N PHE A 77 -7.80 -13.59 -13.43
CA PHE A 77 -6.72 -12.62 -13.63
C PHE A 77 -6.07 -12.77 -15.03
N PRO A 78 -5.67 -11.67 -15.69
CA PRO A 78 -5.91 -10.29 -15.32
C PRO A 78 -7.40 -9.93 -15.42
N PRO A 79 -7.93 -9.04 -14.56
CA PRO A 79 -9.33 -8.64 -14.65
C PRO A 79 -9.62 -7.89 -15.96
N ASN A 80 -10.85 -8.00 -16.46
CA ASN A 80 -11.32 -7.27 -17.65
C ASN A 80 -11.39 -5.75 -17.42
N ILE A 81 -11.67 -5.35 -16.18
CA ILE A 81 -11.69 -3.95 -15.75
C ILE A 81 -10.93 -3.87 -14.42
N ALA A 82 -10.00 -2.92 -14.33
CA ALA A 82 -9.35 -2.51 -13.09
C ALA A 82 -9.13 -1.01 -13.12
N THR A 83 -9.98 -0.27 -12.42
CA THR A 83 -9.91 1.19 -12.31
C THR A 83 -9.83 1.55 -10.82
N PRO A 84 -8.80 2.30 -10.39
CA PRO A 84 -8.72 2.81 -9.03
C PRO A 84 -9.77 3.89 -8.78
N GLY A 85 -10.29 3.99 -7.55
CA GLY A 85 -11.24 5.05 -7.16
C GLY A 85 -10.56 6.37 -6.80
N SER A 86 -9.25 6.35 -6.58
CA SER A 86 -8.45 7.55 -6.31
C SER A 86 -7.19 7.58 -7.17
N VAL A 87 -6.94 8.72 -7.79
CA VAL A 87 -5.88 8.91 -8.78
C VAL A 87 -5.07 10.15 -8.43
N GLY A 88 -3.81 9.94 -8.08
CA GLY A 88 -2.82 10.99 -7.97
C GLY A 88 -2.49 11.59 -9.32
N ASP A 89 -2.22 12.90 -9.36
CA ASP A 89 -1.61 13.53 -10.52
C ASP A 89 -0.17 13.00 -10.77
N SER A 90 0.46 13.41 -11.86
CA SER A 90 1.79 12.95 -12.25
C SER A 90 2.88 13.20 -11.20
N SER A 91 2.67 14.18 -10.31
CA SER A 91 3.61 14.57 -9.26
C SER A 91 3.27 13.94 -7.91
N TYR A 92 2.17 13.20 -7.78
CA TYR A 92 1.73 12.65 -6.51
C TYR A 92 2.53 11.39 -6.10
N SER A 93 2.99 11.43 -4.85
CA SER A 93 3.52 10.33 -4.05
C SER A 93 3.09 10.52 -2.60
N PRO A 94 2.85 9.47 -1.81
CA PRO A 94 2.56 9.63 -0.39
C PRO A 94 3.76 10.15 0.40
N LEU A 95 4.98 10.06 -0.13
CA LEU A 95 6.18 10.49 0.58
C LEU A 95 6.40 11.99 0.47
N VAL A 96 6.72 12.62 1.60
CA VAL A 96 6.98 14.05 1.69
C VAL A 96 8.23 14.34 2.52
N ARG A 97 9.12 15.19 2.01
CA ARG A 97 10.24 15.77 2.75
C ARG A 97 9.87 17.15 3.29
N VAL A 98 10.00 17.34 4.60
CA VAL A 98 9.73 18.64 5.24
C VAL A 98 11.01 19.49 5.29
N ILE A 99 11.18 20.37 4.30
CA ILE A 99 12.47 20.99 4.00
C ILE A 99 12.90 22.11 4.96
N ASN A 100 11.96 22.72 5.69
CA ASN A 100 12.24 23.81 6.64
C ASN A 100 12.19 23.39 8.11
N ALA A 101 12.02 22.09 8.39
CA ALA A 101 11.94 21.54 9.75
C ALA A 101 12.53 20.13 9.80
N GLY A 102 13.84 20.05 10.05
CA GLY A 102 14.57 18.78 10.22
C GLY A 102 14.92 18.05 8.91
N ASN A 103 14.31 18.41 7.77
CA ASN A 103 14.59 17.81 6.46
C ASN A 103 14.33 16.29 6.40
N GLN A 104 13.40 15.81 7.23
CA GLN A 104 13.04 14.40 7.34
C GLN A 104 11.95 14.04 6.35
N ILE A 105 11.91 12.76 5.96
CA ILE A 105 10.87 12.20 5.10
C ILE A 105 9.78 11.61 5.99
N TYR A 106 8.54 11.90 5.65
CA TYR A 106 7.34 11.32 6.24
C TYR A 106 6.55 10.59 5.16
N ASN A 107 6.00 9.43 5.52
CA ASN A 107 4.94 8.81 4.75
C ASN A 107 3.62 9.48 5.12
N ALA A 108 3.06 10.25 4.18
CA ALA A 108 1.90 11.12 4.37
C ALA A 108 0.79 10.90 3.30
N PRO A 109 0.17 9.71 3.21
CA PRO A 109 -0.90 9.45 2.25
C PRO A 109 -2.07 10.43 2.38
N ILE A 110 -2.53 10.98 1.26
CA ILE A 110 -3.72 11.83 1.23
C ILE A 110 -4.96 10.95 1.29
N VAL A 111 -5.81 11.16 2.31
CA VAL A 111 -7.03 10.37 2.55
C VAL A 111 -8.31 11.11 2.21
N ALA A 112 -8.27 12.43 2.06
CA ALA A 112 -9.39 13.22 1.56
C ALA A 112 -8.92 14.56 0.98
N SER A 113 -9.77 15.19 0.18
CA SER A 113 -9.49 16.51 -0.41
C SER A 113 -10.69 17.44 -0.34
N GLY A 114 -10.44 18.74 -0.16
CA GLY A 114 -11.48 19.76 -0.12
C GLY A 114 -12.11 19.98 1.27
N ASN A 115 -13.38 20.40 1.25
CA ASN A 115 -14.14 20.82 2.43
C ASN A 115 -14.74 19.59 3.15
N PRO A 116 -14.56 19.46 4.48
CA PRO A 116 -15.13 18.36 5.26
C PRO A 116 -16.64 18.16 5.14
N ALA A 117 -17.40 19.20 4.82
CA ALA A 117 -18.84 19.09 4.56
C ALA A 117 -19.18 18.14 3.39
N GLY A 118 -18.22 17.87 2.49
CA GLY A 118 -18.36 16.93 1.37
C GLY A 118 -17.81 15.53 1.64
N PHE A 119 -17.39 15.20 2.86
CA PHE A 119 -16.83 13.86 3.16
C PHE A 119 -17.90 12.83 3.50
N LEU A 120 -19.10 13.30 3.85
CA LEU A 120 -20.24 12.47 4.18
C LEU A 120 -21.43 12.85 3.30
N LYS A 121 -22.20 11.85 2.90
CA LYS A 121 -23.50 12.04 2.26
C LYS A 121 -24.55 12.43 3.30
N ALA A 122 -25.73 12.81 2.85
CA ALA A 122 -26.85 13.21 3.71
C ALA A 122 -27.29 12.14 4.72
N ASP A 123 -27.02 10.86 4.45
CA ASP A 123 -27.31 9.72 5.32
C ASP A 123 -26.14 9.36 6.27
N ASN A 124 -25.12 10.21 6.38
CA ASN A 124 -23.89 10.01 7.13
C ASN A 124 -22.99 8.85 6.64
N THR A 125 -23.22 8.32 5.43
CA THR A 125 -22.27 7.40 4.80
C THR A 125 -21.11 8.17 4.15
N ILE A 126 -19.95 7.51 3.98
CA ILE A 126 -18.78 8.13 3.33
C ILE A 126 -19.12 8.54 1.89
N ASP A 127 -18.72 9.76 1.52
CA ASP A 127 -18.72 10.19 0.13
C ASP A 127 -17.34 10.01 -0.50
N TYR A 128 -17.16 8.87 -1.16
CA TYR A 128 -15.89 8.50 -1.81
C TYR A 128 -15.49 9.44 -2.95
N ALA A 129 -16.37 10.33 -3.43
CA ALA A 129 -16.00 11.37 -4.39
C ALA A 129 -14.95 12.37 -3.85
N ASN A 130 -14.75 12.43 -2.52
CA ASN A 130 -13.80 13.32 -1.86
C ASN A 130 -12.84 12.59 -0.91
N VAL A 131 -13.00 11.27 -0.74
CA VAL A 131 -12.40 10.49 0.34
C VAL A 131 -11.88 9.16 -0.21
N HIS A 132 -10.73 8.73 0.31
CA HIS A 132 -10.06 7.49 -0.07
C HIS A 132 -10.93 6.23 0.13
N ASP A 133 -10.87 5.29 -0.82
CA ASP A 133 -11.71 4.08 -0.87
C ASP A 133 -11.65 3.26 0.45
N SER A 134 -10.48 3.15 1.06
CA SER A 134 -10.25 2.43 2.32
C SER A 134 -10.80 3.12 3.59
N VAL A 135 -11.33 4.34 3.53
CA VAL A 135 -11.91 5.03 4.70
C VAL A 135 -13.28 4.46 5.04
N SER A 136 -13.54 4.18 6.32
CA SER A 136 -14.86 3.76 6.82
C SER A 136 -15.53 4.77 7.75
N ALA A 137 -14.75 5.68 8.34
CA ALA A 137 -15.25 6.80 9.11
C ALA A 137 -14.24 7.95 9.03
N ILE A 138 -14.72 9.18 8.93
CA ILE A 138 -13.89 10.38 8.99
C ILE A 138 -14.63 11.47 9.75
N ARG A 139 -13.91 12.17 10.62
CA ARG A 139 -14.45 13.28 11.39
C ARG A 139 -13.43 14.40 11.40
N VAL A 140 -13.87 15.59 11.01
CA VAL A 140 -13.11 16.82 11.14
C VAL A 140 -13.91 17.76 12.01
N ASP A 141 -13.29 18.26 13.08
CA ASP A 141 -13.86 19.35 13.86
C ASP A 141 -13.56 20.69 13.15
N PRO A 142 -14.57 21.46 12.71
CA PRO A 142 -14.34 22.76 12.09
C PRO A 142 -13.63 23.76 13.02
N ALA A 143 -13.79 23.63 14.34
CA ALA A 143 -13.15 24.48 15.33
C ALA A 143 -11.72 24.04 15.65
N ASN A 144 -11.40 22.75 15.44
CA ASN A 144 -10.04 22.22 15.57
C ASN A 144 -9.72 21.18 14.49
N PRO A 145 -9.37 21.62 13.27
CA PRO A 145 -8.97 20.76 12.17
C PRO A 145 -7.84 19.77 12.51
N LEU A 146 -6.95 20.13 13.43
CA LEU A 146 -5.83 19.29 13.84
C LEU A 146 -6.25 18.11 14.73
N ALA A 147 -7.49 18.11 15.26
CA ALA A 147 -8.08 16.99 16.00
C ALA A 147 -8.92 16.06 15.11
N ALA A 148 -8.77 16.14 13.79
CA ALA A 148 -9.45 15.25 12.86
C ALA A 148 -9.06 13.79 13.09
N THR A 149 -10.02 12.89 12.88
CA THR A 149 -9.82 11.44 12.99
C THR A 149 -10.33 10.74 11.73
N VAL A 150 -9.68 9.62 11.41
CA VAL A 150 -10.09 8.75 10.30
C VAL A 150 -9.97 7.30 10.75
N THR A 151 -10.91 6.46 10.33
CA THR A 151 -10.84 5.01 10.45
C THR A 151 -10.58 4.42 9.08
N MET A 152 -9.48 3.68 8.96
CA MET A 152 -9.05 3.02 7.74
C MET A 152 -9.29 1.52 7.85
N ARG A 153 -9.76 0.90 6.77
CA ARG A 153 -9.82 -0.57 6.67
C ARG A 153 -8.39 -1.11 6.62
N LEU A 154 -8.14 -2.16 7.42
CA LEU A 154 -6.85 -2.85 7.47
C LEU A 154 -6.91 -4.13 6.61
N ALA A 155 -5.78 -4.44 5.98
CA ALA A 155 -5.58 -5.69 5.27
C ALA A 155 -4.93 -6.73 6.21
N PRO A 156 -5.45 -7.96 6.26
CA PRO A 156 -4.78 -9.06 6.94
C PRO A 156 -3.67 -9.64 6.07
N GLY A 157 -2.58 -10.07 6.71
CA GLY A 157 -1.48 -10.77 6.04
C GLY A 157 -0.64 -11.56 7.02
N PHE A 158 0.56 -11.93 6.58
CA PHE A 158 1.54 -12.63 7.42
C PHE A 158 2.91 -12.01 7.28
N SER A 159 3.71 -12.05 8.34
CA SER A 159 5.15 -11.79 8.29
C SER A 159 5.82 -12.67 9.33
N PHE A 160 6.94 -13.31 8.97
CA PHE A 160 7.60 -14.32 9.81
C PHE A 160 6.65 -15.39 10.35
N ALA A 161 5.74 -15.91 9.50
CA ALA A 161 4.69 -16.87 9.83
C ALA A 161 3.67 -16.41 10.89
N ARG A 162 3.64 -15.12 11.26
CA ARG A 162 2.67 -14.55 12.21
C ARG A 162 1.66 -13.68 11.49
N PRO A 163 0.38 -13.71 11.90
CA PRO A 163 -0.61 -12.80 11.36
C PRO A 163 -0.23 -11.33 11.66
N VAL A 164 -0.51 -10.45 10.70
CA VAL A 164 -0.35 -8.99 10.84
C VAL A 164 -1.55 -8.26 10.26
N LEU A 165 -1.74 -7.01 10.69
CA LEU A 165 -2.65 -6.04 10.07
C LEU A 165 -1.81 -4.87 9.54
N TYR A 166 -2.11 -4.46 8.31
CA TYR A 166 -1.43 -3.35 7.64
C TYR A 166 -2.43 -2.46 6.90
N LEU A 167 -2.03 -1.22 6.64
CA LEU A 167 -2.76 -0.30 5.76
C LEU A 167 -2.37 -0.59 4.31
N SER A 168 -3.22 -0.29 3.34
CA SER A 168 -2.84 -0.25 1.91
C SER A 168 -3.37 1.06 1.36
N THR A 169 -2.46 2.00 1.05
CA THR A 169 -2.79 3.42 0.89
C THR A 169 -2.52 3.94 -0.51
N ASP A 170 -1.38 3.57 -1.09
CA ASP A 170 -1.00 4.03 -2.42
C ASP A 170 -0.33 2.89 -3.20
N ALA A 171 -0.40 2.92 -4.53
CA ALA A 171 0.34 1.98 -5.37
C ALA A 171 0.88 2.65 -6.64
N SER A 172 2.02 2.17 -7.13
CA SER A 172 2.70 2.77 -8.29
C SER A 172 2.09 2.42 -9.64
N THR A 173 1.10 1.53 -9.69
CA THR A 173 0.40 1.15 -10.94
C THR A 173 -1.12 1.20 -10.76
N PRO A 174 -1.89 1.56 -11.81
CA PRO A 174 -3.36 1.61 -11.70
C PRO A 174 -3.99 0.26 -11.38
N LEU A 175 -3.45 -0.84 -11.93
CA LEU A 175 -3.95 -2.19 -11.68
C LEU A 175 -3.82 -2.57 -10.20
N VAL A 176 -2.64 -2.34 -9.62
CA VAL A 176 -2.40 -2.67 -8.21
C VAL A 176 -3.18 -1.75 -7.29
N ALA A 177 -3.25 -0.45 -7.60
CA ALA A 177 -4.10 0.51 -6.87
C ALA A 177 -5.56 0.07 -6.83
N ALA A 178 -6.10 -0.38 -7.98
CA ALA A 178 -7.44 -0.93 -8.04
C ALA A 178 -7.54 -2.18 -7.15
N LEU A 179 -6.69 -3.20 -7.31
CA LEU A 179 -6.77 -4.44 -6.53
C LEU A 179 -6.69 -4.22 -5.01
N GLU A 180 -5.89 -3.25 -4.57
CA GLU A 180 -5.60 -2.98 -3.17
C GLU A 180 -6.54 -1.98 -2.47
N GLU A 181 -7.49 -1.37 -3.22
CA GLU A 181 -8.29 -0.22 -2.73
C GLU A 181 -7.42 0.96 -2.28
N ALA A 182 -6.35 1.19 -3.04
CA ALA A 182 -5.34 2.20 -2.79
C ALA A 182 -5.43 3.34 -3.84
N THR A 183 -4.84 4.47 -3.51
CA THR A 183 -4.64 5.58 -4.45
C THR A 183 -3.58 5.22 -5.48
N PHE A 184 -3.85 5.45 -6.77
CA PHE A 184 -2.79 5.36 -7.77
C PHE A 184 -1.83 6.54 -7.60
N ALA A 185 -0.56 6.26 -7.29
CA ALA A 185 0.48 7.25 -7.04
C ALA A 185 1.62 7.13 -8.08
N PRO A 186 1.56 7.89 -9.19
CA PRO A 186 2.54 7.79 -10.27
C PRO A 186 3.98 8.08 -9.81
N GLY A 187 4.18 8.92 -8.79
CA GLY A 187 5.50 9.27 -8.30
C GLY A 187 6.26 8.10 -7.68
N LEU A 188 5.56 7.09 -7.14
CA LEU A 188 6.20 5.89 -6.59
C LEU A 188 6.91 5.05 -7.67
N ALA A 189 6.51 5.17 -8.93
CA ALA A 189 7.12 4.41 -10.03
C ALA A 189 8.56 4.84 -10.34
N ASP A 190 9.02 5.97 -9.80
CA ASP A 190 10.40 6.44 -9.97
C ASP A 190 11.39 5.72 -9.04
N ILE A 191 10.89 4.98 -8.04
CA ILE A 191 11.71 4.24 -7.07
C ILE A 191 12.06 2.88 -7.66
N GLU A 192 13.35 2.56 -7.68
CA GLU A 192 13.87 1.27 -8.18
C GLU A 192 13.39 0.10 -7.29
N VAL A 193 13.07 -1.03 -7.92
CA VAL A 193 12.62 -2.27 -7.26
C VAL A 193 13.52 -3.46 -7.61
N GLY A 194 13.28 -4.63 -7.00
CA GLY A 194 14.02 -5.87 -7.28
C GLY A 194 15.37 -6.01 -6.59
N ASN A 195 15.75 -5.08 -5.71
CA ASN A 195 17.01 -5.09 -4.95
C ASN A 195 16.79 -4.73 -3.48
N ASP A 196 15.73 -5.26 -2.87
CA ASP A 196 15.24 -4.87 -1.55
C ASP A 196 16.29 -5.00 -0.42
N ASP A 197 17.10 -6.07 -0.43
CA ASP A 197 18.16 -6.32 0.56
C ASP A 197 19.47 -5.51 0.31
N SER A 198 19.48 -4.60 -0.67
CA SER A 198 20.66 -3.81 -0.99
C SER A 198 20.81 -2.56 -0.11
N ALA A 199 22.06 -2.09 0.08
CA ALA A 199 22.42 -1.00 0.98
C ALA A 199 21.72 0.35 0.70
N PHE A 200 21.14 0.54 -0.49
CA PHE A 200 20.48 1.79 -0.92
C PHE A 200 19.06 1.54 -1.43
N SER A 201 18.44 0.44 -1.02
CA SER A 201 17.05 0.17 -1.35
C SER A 201 16.08 0.98 -0.49
N ALA A 202 15.07 1.55 -1.13
CA ALA A 202 13.95 2.18 -0.45
C ALA A 202 12.80 1.21 -0.13
N VAL A 203 12.86 -0.03 -0.62
CA VAL A 203 11.74 -0.98 -0.61
C VAL A 203 12.01 -2.22 0.23
N GLU A 204 10.93 -2.86 0.68
CA GLU A 204 10.85 -4.20 1.27
C GLU A 204 10.00 -5.12 0.38
N ARG A 205 10.04 -6.44 0.56
CA ARG A 205 9.28 -7.36 -0.30
C ARG A 205 7.87 -7.66 0.22
N ILE A 206 6.90 -7.66 -0.68
CA ILE A 206 5.59 -8.28 -0.45
C ILE A 206 5.38 -9.42 -1.45
N PHE A 207 5.07 -10.59 -0.93
CA PHE A 207 4.84 -11.81 -1.69
C PHE A 207 3.35 -12.05 -1.84
N VAL A 208 2.91 -12.15 -3.09
CA VAL A 208 1.49 -12.31 -3.42
C VAL A 208 1.32 -13.56 -4.28
N ALA A 209 0.39 -14.43 -3.88
CA ALA A 209 0.00 -15.56 -4.71
C ALA A 209 -0.90 -15.06 -5.85
N LEU A 210 -0.64 -15.48 -7.08
CA LEU A 210 -1.57 -15.29 -8.18
C LEU A 210 -2.70 -16.31 -8.09
N ASN A 211 -2.37 -17.60 -8.23
CA ASN A 211 -3.30 -18.73 -8.36
C ASN A 211 -3.36 -19.64 -7.11
N GLY A 212 -3.31 -19.04 -5.93
CA GLY A 212 -3.41 -19.75 -4.65
C GLY A 212 -4.73 -20.52 -4.49
N GLN A 213 -4.88 -21.19 -3.34
CA GLN A 213 -6.13 -21.89 -3.03
C GLN A 213 -7.31 -20.90 -3.00
N ARG A 214 -8.46 -21.34 -3.52
CA ARG A 214 -9.67 -20.53 -3.67
C ARG A 214 -10.77 -21.01 -2.72
N GLY A 215 -11.80 -20.17 -2.56
CA GLY A 215 -13.00 -20.47 -1.78
C GLY A 215 -13.04 -19.71 -0.45
N CYS A 216 -14.12 -18.96 -0.23
CA CYS A 216 -14.30 -18.07 0.92
C CYS A 216 -14.12 -18.79 2.28
N GLU A 217 -14.61 -20.03 2.37
CA GLU A 217 -14.54 -20.87 3.57
C GLU A 217 -13.32 -21.82 3.59
N ASN A 218 -12.48 -21.77 2.57
CA ASN A 218 -11.27 -22.59 2.51
C ASN A 218 -10.20 -21.99 3.44
N PRO A 219 -9.77 -22.68 4.51
CA PRO A 219 -8.75 -22.13 5.41
C PRO A 219 -7.39 -21.92 4.71
N GLN A 220 -7.16 -22.54 3.55
CA GLN A 220 -5.95 -22.34 2.75
C GLN A 220 -6.10 -21.19 1.74
N ARG A 221 -7.24 -20.50 1.69
CA ARG A 221 -7.53 -19.43 0.72
C ARG A 221 -6.41 -18.40 0.65
N GLN A 222 -5.91 -18.12 -0.55
CA GLN A 222 -4.85 -17.13 -0.75
C GLN A 222 -4.79 -16.65 -2.21
N GLY A 223 -4.38 -15.39 -2.38
CA GLY A 223 -3.98 -14.85 -3.67
C GLY A 223 -5.01 -13.98 -4.37
N ILE A 224 -4.55 -13.38 -5.47
CA ILE A 224 -5.30 -12.41 -6.29
C ILE A 224 -6.51 -13.08 -6.92
N GLU A 225 -6.35 -14.28 -7.49
CA GLU A 225 -7.49 -14.96 -8.12
C GLU A 225 -8.59 -15.28 -7.12
N SER A 226 -8.24 -15.66 -5.89
CA SER A 226 -9.28 -15.85 -4.87
C SER A 226 -9.94 -14.53 -4.50
N ALA A 227 -9.18 -13.43 -4.38
CA ALA A 227 -9.71 -12.10 -4.08
C ALA A 227 -10.68 -11.58 -5.13
N LEU A 228 -10.37 -11.82 -6.40
CA LEU A 228 -11.25 -11.48 -7.50
C LEU A 228 -12.56 -12.27 -7.48
N LEU A 229 -12.56 -13.51 -6.98
CA LEU A 229 -13.73 -14.38 -6.96
C LEU A 229 -14.62 -14.18 -5.73
N ASP A 230 -14.03 -13.93 -4.56
CA ASP A 230 -14.75 -13.85 -3.28
C ASP A 230 -14.92 -12.42 -2.74
N GLY A 231 -14.29 -11.42 -3.37
CA GLY A 231 -14.36 -10.02 -2.95
C GLY A 231 -13.60 -9.70 -1.65
N ARG A 232 -12.83 -10.65 -1.10
CA ARG A 232 -11.97 -10.42 0.08
C ARG A 232 -10.56 -10.03 -0.33
N ARG A 233 -9.86 -9.28 0.53
CA ARG A 233 -8.44 -8.93 0.30
C ARG A 233 -7.54 -10.17 0.21
N PRO A 234 -6.47 -10.12 -0.60
CA PRO A 234 -5.50 -11.21 -0.64
C PRO A 234 -4.72 -11.31 0.67
N LEU A 235 -4.47 -12.54 1.12
CA LEU A 235 -3.63 -12.82 2.29
C LEU A 235 -2.16 -12.82 1.88
N ASN A 236 -1.57 -11.62 1.83
CA ASN A 236 -0.20 -11.41 1.38
C ASN A 236 0.81 -11.77 2.49
N VAL A 237 2.04 -12.09 2.09
CA VAL A 237 3.16 -12.28 3.01
C VAL A 237 4.11 -11.09 2.86
N LEU A 238 4.48 -10.47 3.96
CA LEU A 238 5.35 -9.29 4.00
C LEU A 238 6.71 -9.68 4.58
N GLY A 239 7.77 -9.08 4.05
CA GLY A 239 9.15 -9.24 4.51
C GLY A 239 9.42 -8.54 5.85
N GLY A 240 10.47 -7.73 5.90
CA GLY A 240 10.89 -7.03 7.11
C GLY A 240 9.82 -6.06 7.63
N ILE A 241 9.37 -6.22 8.88
CA ILE A 241 8.36 -5.36 9.53
C ILE A 241 8.96 -4.55 10.68
N PRO A 242 8.32 -3.44 11.13
CA PRO A 242 8.83 -2.63 12.24
C PRO A 242 9.06 -3.47 13.48
N THR A 243 10.07 -3.10 14.27
CA THR A 243 10.48 -3.75 15.56
C THR A 243 11.06 -5.16 15.45
N VAL A 244 10.94 -5.83 14.30
CA VAL A 244 11.52 -7.15 14.04
C VAL A 244 12.74 -7.04 13.12
N ALA A 245 12.63 -6.22 12.08
CA ALA A 245 13.66 -6.05 11.07
C ALA A 245 14.15 -4.59 11.05
N THR A 246 15.47 -4.39 10.90
CA THR A 246 16.11 -3.05 10.90
C THR A 246 16.01 -2.34 9.55
N ASP A 247 15.64 -3.07 8.52
CA ASP A 247 15.52 -2.70 7.12
C ASP A 247 14.07 -2.44 6.69
N TYR A 248 13.14 -2.32 7.63
CA TYR A 248 11.72 -2.04 7.30
C TYR A 248 11.53 -0.83 6.38
N SER A 249 10.67 -1.01 5.38
CA SER A 249 10.07 0.06 4.57
C SER A 249 8.57 -0.13 4.47
N PRO A 250 7.76 0.96 4.51
CA PRO A 250 6.35 0.87 4.14
C PRO A 250 6.15 0.71 2.62
N LEU A 251 7.19 0.86 1.80
CA LEU A 251 7.15 0.68 0.35
C LEU A 251 7.45 -0.77 0.00
N TRP A 252 6.43 -1.50 -0.41
CA TRP A 252 6.56 -2.93 -0.69
C TRP A 252 6.67 -3.20 -2.18
N ASP A 253 7.80 -3.76 -2.59
CA ASP A 253 8.04 -4.31 -3.92
C ASP A 253 7.25 -5.61 -4.11
N LEU A 254 6.29 -5.56 -5.04
CA LEU A 254 5.39 -6.65 -5.34
C LEU A 254 6.12 -7.81 -6.03
N ASN A 255 6.22 -8.92 -5.33
CA ASN A 255 6.76 -10.19 -5.81
C ASN A 255 5.60 -11.17 -6.02
N LEU A 256 5.20 -11.35 -7.28
CA LEU A 256 4.07 -12.20 -7.65
C LEU A 256 4.55 -13.62 -7.92
N TYR A 257 3.95 -14.61 -7.25
CA TYR A 257 4.23 -16.01 -7.51
C TYR A 257 3.00 -16.78 -7.98
N GLN A 258 3.24 -17.79 -8.80
CA GLN A 258 2.25 -18.68 -9.36
C GLN A 258 2.67 -20.14 -9.06
N TRP A 259 1.77 -20.89 -8.44
CA TRP A 259 1.91 -22.34 -8.28
C TRP A 259 1.96 -23.02 -9.64
N THR A 260 2.94 -23.91 -9.83
CA THR A 260 3.07 -24.67 -11.06
C THR A 260 2.00 -25.76 -11.16
N GLU A 261 1.66 -26.15 -12.38
CA GLU A 261 0.67 -27.20 -12.62
C GLU A 261 1.11 -28.54 -12.00
N SER A 262 2.42 -28.85 -12.07
CA SER A 262 3.00 -30.02 -11.39
C SER A 262 2.75 -30.00 -9.88
N ALA A 263 3.05 -28.88 -9.21
CA ALA A 263 2.81 -28.73 -7.77
C ALA A 263 1.32 -28.80 -7.41
N ILE A 264 0.44 -28.28 -8.27
CA ILE A 264 -1.02 -28.39 -8.10
C ILE A 264 -1.47 -29.84 -8.22
N ASN A 265 -1.03 -30.56 -9.25
CA ASN A 265 -1.38 -31.96 -9.49
C ASN A 265 -0.84 -32.89 -8.40
N SER A 266 0.29 -32.55 -7.78
CA SER A 266 0.85 -33.25 -6.62
C SER A 266 0.20 -32.85 -5.29
N GLY A 267 -0.76 -31.92 -5.28
CA GLY A 267 -1.48 -31.52 -4.07
C GLY A 267 -0.72 -30.56 -3.14
N TYR A 268 0.36 -29.94 -3.61
CA TYR A 268 1.20 -29.06 -2.78
C TYR A 268 0.64 -27.64 -2.63
N ARG A 269 -0.24 -27.20 -3.54
CA ARG A 269 -0.84 -25.86 -3.49
C ARG A 269 -1.55 -25.64 -2.16
N SER A 270 -1.04 -24.71 -1.37
CA SER A 270 -1.51 -24.39 -0.01
C SER A 270 -1.25 -22.92 0.29
N ARG A 271 -1.73 -22.43 1.44
CA ARG A 271 -1.40 -21.09 1.90
C ARG A 271 0.05 -21.04 2.38
N LEU A 272 0.81 -20.10 1.85
CA LEU A 272 2.15 -19.78 2.33
C LEU A 272 2.07 -18.55 3.23
N THR A 273 2.76 -18.57 4.37
CA THR A 273 2.67 -17.51 5.39
C THR A 273 4.03 -16.91 5.74
N GLU A 274 5.08 -17.34 5.07
CA GLU A 274 6.45 -17.07 5.47
C GLU A 274 7.33 -16.94 4.22
N GLU A 275 8.24 -15.97 4.26
CA GLU A 275 9.08 -15.56 3.15
C GLU A 275 10.06 -16.66 2.73
N PHE A 276 10.84 -17.21 3.65
CA PHE A 276 11.86 -18.21 3.33
C PHE A 276 11.24 -19.49 2.76
N GLN A 277 10.02 -19.84 3.17
CA GLN A 277 9.23 -20.91 2.58
C GLN A 277 8.88 -20.60 1.12
N ILE A 278 8.43 -19.39 0.81
CA ILE A 278 8.13 -18.96 -0.56
C ILE A 278 9.39 -19.02 -1.42
N LEU A 279 10.51 -18.46 -0.94
CA LEU A 279 11.79 -18.48 -1.65
C LEU A 279 12.29 -19.91 -1.90
N SER A 280 12.19 -20.78 -0.89
CA SER A 280 12.54 -22.20 -1.03
C SER A 280 11.66 -22.94 -2.05
N PHE A 281 10.38 -22.59 -2.13
CA PHE A 281 9.45 -23.18 -3.09
C PHE A 281 9.71 -22.70 -4.51
N ALA A 282 10.15 -21.44 -4.67
CA ALA A 282 10.57 -20.89 -5.94
C ALA A 282 11.85 -21.56 -6.44
N GLU A 283 12.85 -21.72 -5.57
CA GLU A 283 14.12 -22.40 -5.88
C GLU A 283 13.88 -23.86 -6.32
N ARG A 284 12.92 -24.55 -5.69
CA ARG A 284 12.56 -25.94 -6.02
C ARG A 284 11.60 -26.08 -7.22
N GLY A 285 11.15 -24.98 -7.81
CA GLY A 285 10.22 -24.99 -8.95
C GLY A 285 8.78 -25.38 -8.62
N PHE A 286 8.37 -25.35 -7.35
CA PHE A 286 6.97 -25.54 -6.95
C PHE A 286 6.12 -24.30 -7.25
N ILE A 287 6.75 -23.14 -7.19
CA ILE A 287 6.18 -21.86 -7.62
C ILE A 287 7.14 -21.19 -8.61
N THR A 288 6.59 -20.32 -9.44
CA THR A 288 7.31 -19.53 -10.46
C THR A 288 6.77 -18.10 -10.46
N GLY A 289 7.32 -17.20 -11.25
CA GLY A 289 6.62 -15.99 -11.65
C GLY A 289 5.42 -16.31 -12.57
N PRO A 290 4.54 -15.33 -12.85
CA PRO A 290 3.40 -15.54 -13.73
C PRO A 290 3.77 -16.17 -15.08
N GLY A 291 2.98 -17.13 -15.55
CA GLY A 291 3.20 -17.80 -16.83
C GLY A 291 4.47 -18.67 -16.88
N GLY A 292 5.06 -19.04 -15.74
CA GLY A 292 6.29 -19.83 -15.67
C GLY A 292 7.57 -18.99 -15.75
N ALA A 293 7.46 -17.66 -15.66
CA ALA A 293 8.61 -16.77 -15.59
C ALA A 293 9.47 -17.02 -14.34
N LYS A 294 10.68 -16.45 -14.29
CA LYS A 294 11.48 -16.43 -13.06
C LYS A 294 10.70 -15.67 -11.97
N PHE A 295 10.66 -16.23 -10.77
CA PHE A 295 10.08 -15.58 -9.60
C PHE A 295 10.89 -14.31 -9.23
N GLY A 296 10.18 -13.23 -8.87
CA GLY A 296 10.77 -11.96 -8.44
C GLY A 296 9.80 -10.78 -8.52
N SER A 297 10.35 -9.57 -8.43
CA SER A 297 9.61 -8.30 -8.57
C SER A 297 8.85 -8.23 -9.90
N VAL A 298 7.66 -7.64 -9.86
CA VAL A 298 6.86 -7.33 -11.06
C VAL A 298 6.85 -5.83 -11.40
N GLY A 299 7.74 -5.03 -10.82
CA GLY A 299 7.85 -3.61 -11.17
C GLY A 299 6.79 -2.72 -10.52
N ALA A 300 6.19 -3.14 -9.40
CA ALA A 300 5.12 -2.40 -8.73
C ALA A 300 5.39 -2.25 -7.24
N ILE A 301 5.10 -1.05 -6.72
CA ILE A 301 5.22 -0.70 -5.30
C ILE A 301 3.82 -0.52 -4.72
N ILE A 302 3.63 -0.99 -3.50
CA ILE A 302 2.45 -0.75 -2.68
C ILE A 302 2.90 -0.11 -1.37
N ASN A 303 2.31 1.03 -1.00
CA ASN A 303 2.54 1.69 0.27
C ASN A 303 1.65 1.06 1.34
N CYS A 304 2.23 0.15 2.14
CA CYS A 304 1.51 -0.63 3.14
C CYS A 304 2.09 -0.58 4.57
N PRO A 305 1.93 0.53 5.31
CA PRO A 305 2.41 0.62 6.68
C PRO A 305 1.86 -0.47 7.60
N ILE A 306 2.72 -1.10 8.40
CA ILE A 306 2.30 -2.08 9.42
C ILE A 306 1.59 -1.36 10.57
N VAL A 307 0.46 -1.91 11.01
CA VAL A 307 -0.32 -1.38 12.13
C VAL A 307 -0.27 -2.31 13.34
N HIS A 308 -0.34 -3.62 13.10
CA HIS A 308 -0.36 -4.60 14.20
C HIS A 308 0.30 -5.91 13.82
N ARG A 309 0.97 -6.52 14.80
CA ARG A 309 1.45 -7.90 14.72
C ARG A 309 0.86 -8.68 15.88
N PHE A 310 0.18 -9.77 15.56
CA PHE A 310 -0.37 -10.66 16.57
C PHE A 310 0.75 -11.47 17.24
N LYS A 311 0.61 -11.75 18.54
CA LYS A 311 1.57 -12.55 19.31
C LYS A 311 1.46 -14.02 18.98
#